data_AF-A0A368QJL7-F1
#
_entry.id   AF-A0A368QJL7-F1
#
_cell.length_a   1.000
_cell.length_b   1.000
_cell.length_c   1.000
_cell.angle_alpha   90.00
_cell.angle_beta   90.00
_cell.angle_gamma   90.00
#
_symmetry.space_group_name_H-M   'P 1'
#
loop_
_entity.id
_entity.type
_entity.pdbx_description
1 polymer ?
#
loop_
_entity_poly.entity_id
_entity_poly.type
_entity_poly.pdbx_seq_one_letter_code
_entity_poly.pdbx_strand_id
1 'polypeptide(L)'
;MADKEPVAERPGAAEEEEDASAAAAAGEEEDTGAQVAPIVRLEEVAVTTGEEDEDVLLDMKAKLYRFDKDGNQWKERGTGTVKLLKHKETSKVRLVMRQAKTLKICANHLVVSSTKMQEHAGSDKSCVWHAVDFADGELKEEMFAIRFGSVENCKKFKDLIDEIAESLTKNEGKENEDSSSTAGLLEKLSVSESKSEESVKAESTESGKEAESKAGATPSE
;
A
#
# COMPACT_ATOMS: atom_id res chain seq x y z
N MET A 1 -64.69 13.23 -41.14
CA MET A 1 -65.02 11.93 -41.77
C MET A 1 -64.04 10.93 -41.18
N ALA A 2 -64.35 10.10 -40.17
CA ALA A 2 -65.60 9.45 -39.74
C ALA A 2 -65.88 8.08 -40.37
N ASP A 3 -65.13 7.08 -39.89
CA ASP A 3 -65.42 5.65 -39.78
C ASP A 3 -64.65 5.22 -38.50
N LYS A 4 -65.22 4.76 -37.36
CA LYS A 4 -66.55 4.27 -36.95
C LYS A 4 -66.86 2.80 -37.26
N GLU A 5 -66.14 1.90 -36.59
CA GLU A 5 -66.67 0.60 -36.19
C GLU A 5 -67.04 0.59 -34.68
N PRO A 6 -68.03 -0.21 -34.22
CA PRO A 6 -68.67 -0.03 -32.92
C PRO A 6 -68.32 -1.05 -31.82
N VAL A 7 -68.76 -0.73 -30.60
CA VAL A 7 -68.60 -1.43 -29.31
C VAL A 7 -69.37 -2.75 -29.20
N ALA A 8 -68.83 -3.70 -28.41
CA ALA A 8 -69.60 -4.61 -27.58
C ALA A 8 -68.93 -4.76 -26.18
N GLU A 9 -69.71 -4.64 -25.10
CA GLU A 9 -69.23 -4.73 -23.70
C GLU A 9 -69.49 -6.11 -23.05
N ARG A 10 -68.50 -6.55 -22.25
CA ARG A 10 -68.53 -7.09 -20.86
C ARG A 10 -69.74 -7.94 -20.40
N PRO A 11 -69.50 -9.03 -19.64
CA PRO A 11 -69.34 -8.99 -18.17
C PRO A 11 -68.08 -9.75 -17.70
N GLY A 12 -67.70 -9.89 -16.43
CA GLY A 12 -68.33 -9.49 -15.16
C GLY A 12 -68.35 -10.65 -14.15
N ALA A 13 -67.31 -10.73 -13.31
CA ALA A 13 -67.12 -11.52 -12.07
C ALA A 13 -67.90 -12.84 -11.82
N ALA A 14 -67.14 -13.92 -11.57
CA ALA A 14 -67.51 -15.00 -10.66
C ALA A 14 -66.23 -15.51 -9.95
N GLU A 15 -66.37 -15.90 -8.68
CA GLU A 15 -65.29 -16.37 -7.80
C GLU A 15 -65.19 -17.90 -7.86
N GLU A 16 -63.98 -18.46 -7.82
CA GLU A 16 -63.74 -19.81 -7.30
C GLU A 16 -62.33 -19.84 -6.69
N GLU A 17 -62.24 -20.24 -5.41
CA GLU A 17 -60.96 -20.54 -4.74
C GLU A 17 -60.61 -22.01 -4.99
N GLU A 18 -59.39 -22.30 -5.46
CA GLU A 18 -58.76 -23.61 -5.23
C GLU A 18 -57.35 -23.47 -4.68
N ASP A 19 -57.25 -23.92 -3.43
CA ASP A 19 -56.18 -24.66 -2.77
C ASP A 19 -54.71 -24.22 -2.88
N ALA A 20 -54.13 -23.97 -1.71
CA ALA A 20 -52.72 -23.70 -1.54
C ALA A 20 -51.93 -25.00 -1.27
N SER A 21 -51.12 -25.48 -2.23
CA SER A 21 -49.86 -26.18 -1.93
C SER A 21 -48.96 -26.51 -3.13
N ALA A 22 -48.68 -25.53 -4.00
CA ALA A 22 -47.46 -25.60 -4.82
C ALA A 22 -46.25 -25.28 -3.91
N ALA A 23 -45.88 -26.26 -3.07
CA ALA A 23 -44.86 -26.12 -2.05
C ALA A 23 -43.55 -25.60 -2.65
N ALA A 24 -42.90 -24.70 -1.91
CA ALA A 24 -41.57 -24.24 -2.25
C ALA A 24 -40.62 -25.45 -2.27
N ALA A 25 -40.25 -25.90 -3.47
CA ALA A 25 -39.00 -26.61 -3.70
C ALA A 25 -37.84 -25.62 -3.52
N ALA A 26 -37.73 -25.07 -2.31
CA ALA A 26 -36.45 -24.66 -1.77
C ALA A 26 -35.55 -25.88 -1.90
N GLY A 27 -34.34 -25.68 -2.43
CA GLY A 27 -33.34 -26.74 -2.39
C GLY A 27 -33.06 -27.04 -0.92
N GLU A 28 -33.66 -28.12 -0.41
CA GLU A 28 -33.19 -28.75 0.81
C GLU A 28 -31.74 -29.12 0.52
N GLU A 29 -30.79 -28.38 1.10
CA GLU A 29 -29.43 -28.86 1.20
C GLU A 29 -29.52 -30.13 2.04
N GLU A 30 -29.51 -31.27 1.37
CA GLU A 30 -29.52 -32.60 1.97
C GLU A 30 -28.23 -32.73 2.78
N ASP A 31 -28.30 -32.32 4.06
CA ASP A 31 -27.23 -32.52 5.03
C ASP A 31 -27.02 -34.03 5.17
N THR A 32 -26.04 -34.50 4.42
CA THR A 32 -25.63 -35.91 4.35
C THR A 32 -25.23 -36.50 5.71
N GLY A 33 -25.17 -35.70 6.78
CA GLY A 33 -24.77 -36.13 8.13
C GLY A 33 -23.31 -36.56 8.21
N ALA A 34 -22.52 -36.26 7.18
CA ALA A 34 -21.14 -36.70 7.05
C ALA A 34 -20.25 -35.99 8.08
N GLN A 35 -19.88 -36.71 9.14
CA GLN A 35 -18.92 -36.22 10.12
C GLN A 35 -17.51 -36.14 9.52
N VAL A 36 -17.15 -34.96 9.00
CA VAL A 36 -15.81 -34.68 8.47
C VAL A 36 -14.83 -34.54 9.64
N ALA A 37 -13.96 -35.54 9.81
CA ALA A 37 -12.88 -35.48 10.78
C ALA A 37 -11.86 -34.37 10.40
N PRO A 38 -11.41 -33.52 11.34
CA PRO A 38 -10.42 -32.48 11.04
C PRO A 38 -9.10 -33.08 10.53
N ILE A 39 -8.74 -32.76 9.29
CA ILE A 39 -7.50 -33.22 8.64
C ILE A 39 -6.26 -32.63 9.35
N VAL A 40 -6.37 -31.39 9.84
CA VAL A 40 -5.31 -30.67 10.54
C VAL A 40 -5.91 -29.98 11.77
N ARG A 41 -5.18 -29.98 12.88
CA ARG A 41 -5.45 -29.10 14.03
C ARG A 41 -4.51 -27.90 13.92
N LEU A 42 -5.07 -26.71 13.90
CA LEU A 42 -4.33 -25.45 13.93
C LEU A 42 -4.32 -24.93 15.36
N GLU A 43 -3.17 -24.47 15.84
CA GLU A 43 -3.07 -23.73 17.10
C GLU A 43 -3.40 -22.25 16.85
N GLU A 44 -3.96 -21.59 17.87
CA GLU A 44 -4.22 -20.15 17.80
C GLU A 44 -2.90 -19.38 17.88
N VAL A 45 -2.60 -18.62 16.83
CA VAL A 45 -1.41 -17.77 16.76
C VAL A 45 -1.81 -16.31 16.93
N ALA A 46 -1.17 -15.61 17.86
CA ALA A 46 -1.35 -14.16 18.00
C ALA A 46 -0.81 -13.45 16.75
N VAL A 47 -1.70 -12.78 16.01
CA VAL A 47 -1.35 -12.05 14.78
C VAL A 47 -1.21 -10.56 15.08
N THR A 48 -0.05 -9.99 14.79
CA THR A 48 0.15 -8.54 14.78
C THR A 48 -0.24 -7.94 13.43
N THR A 49 -0.61 -6.67 13.42
CA THR A 49 -0.99 -5.94 12.20
C THR A 49 0.21 -5.34 11.48
N GLY A 50 1.29 -5.05 12.21
CA GLY A 50 2.44 -4.28 11.74
C GLY A 50 2.14 -2.78 11.65
N GLU A 51 1.11 -2.30 12.34
CA GLU A 51 0.63 -0.90 12.41
C GLU A 51 0.70 -0.34 13.86
N GLU A 52 1.29 -1.09 14.80
CA GLU A 52 1.25 -0.79 16.24
C GLU A 52 2.08 0.46 16.63
N ASP A 53 3.19 0.70 15.93
CA ASP A 53 4.12 1.83 16.18
C ASP A 53 3.76 3.10 15.39
N GLU A 54 2.52 3.17 14.90
CA GLU A 54 2.05 4.26 14.06
C GLU A 54 0.79 4.94 14.62
N ASP A 55 0.65 6.23 14.36
CA ASP A 55 -0.54 7.03 14.66
C ASP A 55 -1.39 7.20 13.40
N VAL A 56 -2.71 7.03 13.53
CA VAL A 56 -3.66 7.14 12.41
C VAL A 56 -3.99 8.61 12.16
N LEU A 57 -3.46 9.16 11.05
CA LEU A 57 -3.78 10.53 10.60
C LEU A 57 -5.12 10.59 9.84
N LEU A 58 -5.49 9.48 9.19
CA LEU A 58 -6.69 9.36 8.37
C LEU A 58 -7.18 7.90 8.39
N ASP A 59 -8.50 7.70 8.45
CA ASP A 59 -9.17 6.40 8.24
C ASP A 59 -10.46 6.64 7.44
N MET A 60 -10.55 6.08 6.22
CA MET A 60 -11.69 6.32 5.33
C MET A 60 -12.04 5.10 4.48
N LYS A 61 -13.34 4.90 4.21
CA LYS A 61 -13.81 3.91 3.22
C LYS A 61 -13.61 4.43 1.80
N ALA A 62 -12.97 3.60 0.97
CA ALA A 62 -12.64 3.92 -0.41
C ALA A 62 -12.64 2.66 -1.32
N LYS A 63 -12.59 2.91 -2.63
CA LYS A 63 -12.31 1.90 -3.65
C LYS A 63 -11.07 2.32 -4.44
N LEU A 64 -10.10 1.43 -4.54
CA LEU A 64 -8.82 1.63 -5.19
C LEU A 64 -8.75 0.86 -6.51
N TYR A 65 -8.20 1.52 -7.52
CA TYR A 65 -7.91 1.00 -8.84
C TYR A 65 -6.42 1.15 -9.14
N ARG A 66 -5.84 0.17 -9.84
CA ARG A 66 -4.52 0.24 -10.45
C ARG A 66 -4.69 0.44 -11.96
N PHE A 67 -3.90 1.31 -12.56
CA PHE A 67 -3.78 1.39 -14.01
C PHE A 67 -3.00 0.19 -14.54
N ASP A 68 -3.56 -0.50 -15.52
CA ASP A 68 -2.91 -1.55 -16.27
C ASP A 68 -2.27 -0.95 -17.53
N LYS A 69 -0.94 -0.93 -17.58
CA LYS A 69 -0.18 -0.32 -18.68
C LYS A 69 -0.37 -1.08 -20.00
N ASP A 70 -0.43 -2.41 -19.95
CA ASP A 70 -0.54 -3.26 -21.13
C ASP A 70 -1.95 -3.23 -21.74
N GLY A 71 -2.99 -3.26 -20.88
CA GLY A 71 -4.39 -3.13 -21.30
C GLY A 71 -4.88 -1.69 -21.49
N ASN A 72 -4.05 -0.68 -21.16
CA ASN A 72 -4.40 0.75 -21.14
C ASN A 72 -5.73 1.03 -20.41
N GLN A 73 -5.95 0.38 -19.26
CA GLN A 73 -7.24 0.38 -18.57
C GLN A 73 -7.11 0.41 -17.04
N TRP A 74 -8.12 0.94 -16.35
CA TRP A 74 -8.22 0.82 -14.90
C TRP A 74 -8.75 -0.56 -14.49
N LYS A 75 -8.07 -1.22 -13.54
CA LYS A 75 -8.50 -2.47 -12.89
C LYS A 75 -8.73 -2.23 -11.41
N GLU A 76 -9.82 -2.75 -10.84
CA GLU A 76 -10.07 -2.65 -9.40
C GLU A 76 -9.01 -3.47 -8.63
N ARG A 77 -8.38 -2.85 -7.63
CA ARG A 77 -7.35 -3.47 -6.78
C ARG A 77 -7.87 -3.79 -5.38
N GLY A 78 -8.82 -3.01 -4.87
CA GLY A 78 -9.47 -3.31 -3.59
C GLY A 78 -10.58 -2.33 -3.21
N THR A 79 -11.55 -2.83 -2.45
CA THR A 79 -12.57 -2.00 -1.78
C THR A 79 -12.46 -2.24 -0.27
N GLY A 80 -12.33 -1.16 0.51
CA GLY A 80 -12.14 -1.26 1.95
C GLY A 80 -11.73 0.06 2.60
N THR A 81 -10.90 -0.01 3.63
CA THR A 81 -10.44 1.16 4.40
C THR A 81 -9.02 1.53 3.98
N VAL A 82 -8.84 2.79 3.58
CA VAL A 82 -7.53 3.42 3.42
C VAL A 82 -7.18 4.19 4.69
N LYS A 83 -5.93 4.05 5.14
CA LYS A 83 -5.36 4.81 6.24
C LYS A 83 -4.12 5.57 5.80
N LEU A 84 -3.87 6.70 6.45
CA LEU A 84 -2.55 7.33 6.49
C LEU A 84 -2.00 7.14 7.90
N LEU A 85 -0.83 6.50 7.97
CA LEU A 85 -0.20 6.06 9.22
C LEU A 85 1.15 6.77 9.37
N LYS A 86 1.34 7.46 10.50
CA LYS A 86 2.59 8.15 10.83
C LYS A 86 3.36 7.35 11.87
N HIS A 87 4.57 6.93 11.53
CA HIS A 87 5.46 6.22 12.47
C HIS A 87 5.88 7.13 13.63
N LYS A 88 5.74 6.65 14.87
CA LYS A 88 5.96 7.44 16.10
C LYS A 88 7.39 7.95 16.22
N GLU A 89 8.38 7.08 15.98
CA GLU A 89 9.80 7.45 16.05
C GLU A 89 10.29 8.21 14.79
N THR A 90 10.21 7.59 13.61
CA THR A 90 10.77 8.17 12.38
C THR A 90 9.97 9.33 11.78
N SER A 91 8.75 9.58 12.27
CA SER A 91 7.79 10.56 11.73
C SER A 91 7.40 10.38 10.24
N LYS A 92 7.86 9.31 9.57
CA LYS A 92 7.50 8.99 8.19
C LYS A 92 6.03 8.60 8.11
N VAL A 93 5.37 8.98 7.01
CA VAL A 93 3.98 8.61 6.75
C VAL A 93 3.90 7.60 5.61
N ARG A 94 3.09 6.55 5.79
CA ARG A 94 2.69 5.63 4.71
C ARG A 94 1.17 5.60 4.52
N LEU A 95 0.77 5.32 3.30
CA LEU A 95 -0.58 4.91 2.95
C LEU A 95 -0.67 3.39 3.04
N VAL A 96 -1.63 2.90 3.82
CA VAL A 96 -1.98 1.47 3.90
C VAL A 96 -3.47 1.33 3.60
N MET A 97 -3.83 0.42 2.69
CA MET A 97 -5.23 0.09 2.41
C MET A 97 -5.47 -1.41 2.51
N ARG A 98 -6.53 -1.81 3.23
CA ARG A 98 -6.93 -3.22 3.38
C ARG A 98 -8.33 -3.46 2.84
N GLN A 99 -8.53 -4.61 2.18
CA GLN A 99 -9.83 -5.05 1.67
C GLN A 99 -10.77 -5.44 2.82
N ALA A 100 -12.02 -4.96 2.78
CA ALA A 100 -12.94 -5.02 3.94
C ALA A 100 -13.33 -6.43 4.45
N LYS A 101 -13.17 -7.47 3.63
CA LYS A 101 -13.54 -8.86 4.00
C LYS A 101 -12.34 -9.78 4.20
N THR A 102 -11.34 -9.66 3.33
CA THR A 102 -10.15 -10.54 3.31
C THR A 102 -9.00 -10.00 4.16
N LEU A 103 -9.08 -8.73 4.58
CA LEU A 103 -8.03 -7.96 5.28
C LEU A 103 -6.67 -7.91 4.56
N LYS A 104 -6.61 -8.40 3.32
CA LYS A 104 -5.44 -8.33 2.44
C LYS A 104 -5.12 -6.87 2.15
N ILE A 105 -3.83 -6.55 2.22
CA ILE A 105 -3.28 -5.26 1.82
C ILE A 105 -3.47 -5.13 0.30
N CYS A 106 -3.94 -3.96 -0.15
CA CYS A 106 -4.13 -3.63 -1.57
C CYS A 106 -3.44 -2.32 -1.99
N ALA A 107 -2.89 -1.57 -1.04
CA ALA A 107 -1.83 -0.57 -1.20
C ALA A 107 -1.01 -0.50 0.09
N ASN A 108 0.30 -0.32 -0.04
CA ASN A 108 1.26 -0.08 1.04
C ASN A 108 2.48 0.67 0.48
N HIS A 109 2.53 1.99 0.64
CA HIS A 109 3.63 2.84 0.17
C HIS A 109 3.87 4.05 1.07
N LEU A 110 5.10 4.53 1.12
CA LEU A 110 5.43 5.80 1.76
C LEU A 110 4.84 6.98 0.97
N VAL A 111 4.39 8.01 1.69
CA VAL A 111 4.20 9.35 1.11
C VAL A 111 5.57 10.01 1.06
N VAL A 112 5.95 10.52 -0.11
CA VAL A 112 7.25 11.15 -0.37
C VAL A 112 7.05 12.57 -0.89
N SER A 113 8.09 13.42 -0.86
CA SER A 113 8.02 14.81 -1.35
C SER A 113 7.65 14.91 -2.84
N SER A 114 7.85 13.85 -3.62
CA SER A 114 7.43 13.75 -5.03
C SER A 114 6.00 13.22 -5.24
N THR A 115 5.30 12.78 -4.20
CA THR A 115 3.89 12.35 -4.28
C THR A 115 3.01 13.55 -4.62
N LYS A 116 2.22 13.44 -5.70
CA LYS A 116 1.32 14.51 -6.16
C LYS A 116 -0.06 13.96 -6.48
N MET A 117 -1.10 14.51 -5.85
CA MET A 117 -2.48 14.10 -6.06
C MET A 117 -3.16 14.89 -7.19
N GLN A 118 -3.46 14.20 -8.29
CA GLN A 118 -4.17 14.76 -9.44
C GLN A 118 -5.67 14.47 -9.34
N GLU A 119 -6.51 15.40 -9.80
CA GLU A 119 -7.95 15.16 -9.89
C GLU A 119 -8.28 14.26 -11.08
N HIS A 120 -9.20 13.32 -10.90
CA HIS A 120 -9.61 12.43 -11.97
C HIS A 120 -10.60 13.15 -12.91
N ALA A 121 -10.22 13.33 -14.18
CA ALA A 121 -10.99 14.10 -15.16
C ALA A 121 -12.48 13.68 -15.32
N GLY A 122 -12.82 12.43 -14.99
CA GLY A 122 -14.20 11.92 -15.01
C GLY A 122 -14.91 11.82 -13.65
N SER A 123 -14.31 12.21 -12.52
CA SER A 123 -15.00 12.24 -11.22
C SER A 123 -14.31 13.11 -10.17
N ASP A 124 -15.08 14.06 -9.65
CA ASP A 124 -14.86 14.87 -8.45
C ASP A 124 -14.62 14.09 -7.14
N LYS A 125 -15.07 12.82 -7.08
CA LYS A 125 -14.90 11.91 -5.94
C LYS A 125 -13.66 11.04 -6.05
N SER A 126 -12.82 11.27 -7.06
CA SER A 126 -11.64 10.46 -7.31
C SER A 126 -10.38 11.30 -7.56
N CYS A 127 -9.26 10.82 -7.03
CA CYS A 127 -7.93 11.34 -7.33
C CYS A 127 -6.99 10.24 -7.82
N VAL A 128 -5.89 10.66 -8.47
CA VAL A 128 -4.94 9.83 -9.20
C VAL A 128 -3.52 10.22 -8.79
N TRP A 129 -2.64 9.24 -8.60
CA TRP A 129 -1.23 9.47 -8.29
C TRP A 129 -0.34 8.28 -8.72
N HIS A 130 0.96 8.49 -8.64
CA HIS A 130 1.98 7.44 -8.80
C HIS A 130 2.66 7.14 -7.46
N ALA A 131 2.98 5.87 -7.22
CA ALA A 131 3.72 5.44 -6.04
C ALA A 131 4.55 4.17 -6.30
N VAL A 132 5.58 3.96 -5.48
CA VAL A 132 6.30 2.67 -5.40
C VAL A 132 5.66 1.87 -4.27
N ASP A 133 4.88 0.85 -4.63
CA ASP A 133 3.99 0.11 -3.73
C ASP A 133 4.51 -1.28 -3.40
N PHE A 134 4.22 -1.75 -2.17
CA PHE A 134 4.67 -3.03 -1.60
C PHE A 134 3.50 -3.96 -1.22
N ALA A 135 2.27 -3.74 -1.67
CA ALA A 135 1.12 -4.56 -1.30
C ALA A 135 1.23 -6.04 -1.68
N ASP A 136 1.98 -6.34 -2.75
CA ASP A 136 2.20 -7.71 -3.24
C ASP A 136 3.48 -8.35 -2.66
N GLY A 137 4.18 -7.70 -1.70
CA GLY A 137 5.44 -8.18 -1.13
C GLY A 137 6.70 -7.87 -1.95
N GLU A 138 6.57 -7.07 -3.01
CA GLU A 138 7.65 -6.60 -3.89
C GLU A 138 7.41 -5.13 -4.22
N LEU A 139 8.48 -4.32 -4.34
CA LEU A 139 8.37 -2.90 -4.70
C LEU A 139 8.04 -2.75 -6.19
N LYS A 140 6.90 -2.13 -6.51
CA LYS A 140 6.40 -1.95 -7.88
C LYS A 140 5.95 -0.52 -8.12
N GLU A 141 6.37 0.08 -9.23
CA GLU A 141 5.84 1.37 -9.69
C GLU A 141 4.41 1.21 -10.20
N GLU A 142 3.45 1.69 -9.43
CA GLU A 142 2.03 1.65 -9.79
C GLU A 142 1.45 3.05 -9.95
N MET A 143 0.44 3.16 -10.81
CA MET A 143 -0.40 4.33 -10.95
C MET A 143 -1.76 3.99 -10.37
N PHE A 144 -2.17 4.73 -9.36
CA PHE A 144 -3.40 4.49 -8.61
C PHE A 144 -4.46 5.51 -8.95
N ALA A 145 -5.71 5.09 -8.91
CA ALA A 145 -6.87 5.96 -8.77
C ALA A 145 -7.68 5.48 -7.57
N ILE A 146 -8.07 6.39 -6.68
CA ILE A 146 -8.90 6.07 -5.52
C ILE A 146 -10.20 6.86 -5.61
N ARG A 147 -11.31 6.23 -5.25
CA ARG A 147 -12.65 6.82 -5.25
C ARG A 147 -13.26 6.75 -3.86
N PHE A 148 -13.79 7.88 -3.41
CA PHE A 148 -14.46 8.02 -2.12
C PHE A 148 -15.99 8.08 -2.25
N GLY A 149 -16.68 8.00 -1.10
CA GLY A 149 -18.14 8.15 -1.03
C GLY A 149 -18.63 9.57 -1.35
N SER A 150 -17.87 10.59 -0.95
CA SER A 150 -18.18 12.02 -1.13
C SER A 150 -16.98 12.80 -1.68
N VAL A 151 -17.26 13.97 -2.26
CA VAL A 151 -16.24 14.91 -2.80
C VAL A 151 -15.39 15.45 -1.67
N GLU A 152 -16.02 15.80 -0.55
CA GLU A 152 -15.36 16.26 0.68
C GLU A 152 -14.31 15.27 1.18
N ASN A 153 -14.60 13.97 1.10
CA ASN A 153 -13.66 12.92 1.52
C ASN A 153 -12.46 12.82 0.56
N CYS A 154 -12.71 12.92 -0.75
CA CYS A 154 -11.64 12.98 -1.75
C CYS A 154 -10.74 14.21 -1.53
N LYS A 155 -11.35 15.37 -1.26
CA LYS A 155 -10.62 16.60 -0.98
C LYS A 155 -9.79 16.49 0.30
N LYS A 156 -10.36 16.05 1.42
CA LYS A 156 -9.62 15.84 2.68
C LYS A 156 -8.42 14.90 2.52
N PHE A 157 -8.57 13.81 1.76
CA PHE A 157 -7.48 12.88 1.48
C PHE A 157 -6.37 13.53 0.64
N LYS A 158 -6.75 14.29 -0.41
CA LYS A 158 -5.82 15.04 -1.25
C LYS A 158 -5.07 16.10 -0.46
N ASP A 159 -5.80 17.01 0.19
CA ASP A 159 -5.25 18.13 0.96
C ASP A 159 -4.24 17.64 2.02
N LEU A 160 -4.55 16.55 2.73
CA LEU A 160 -3.67 15.97 3.76
C LEU A 160 -2.39 15.33 3.18
N ILE A 161 -2.47 14.68 2.01
CA ILE A 161 -1.28 14.09 1.37
C ILE A 161 -0.39 15.18 0.77
N ASP A 162 -0.98 16.20 0.16
CA ASP A 162 -0.25 17.35 -0.36
C ASP A 162 0.45 18.11 0.81
N GLU A 163 -0.22 18.32 1.94
CA GLU A 163 0.38 18.89 3.17
C GLU A 163 1.59 18.07 3.67
N ILE A 164 1.45 16.73 3.70
CA ILE A 164 2.52 15.83 4.15
C ILE A 164 3.70 15.87 3.17
N ALA A 165 3.47 15.79 1.86
CA ALA A 165 4.53 15.88 0.84
C ALA A 165 5.26 17.24 0.86
N GLU A 166 4.53 18.33 1.07
CA GLU A 166 5.13 19.66 1.29
C GLU A 166 5.97 19.72 2.57
N SER A 167 5.52 19.09 3.67
CA SER A 167 6.25 19.07 4.93
C SER A 167 7.59 18.34 4.82
N LEU A 168 7.63 17.25 4.04
CA LEU A 168 8.86 16.52 3.72
C LEU A 168 9.82 17.39 2.90
N THR A 169 9.32 18.04 1.86
CA THR A 169 10.11 18.96 1.01
C THR A 169 10.78 20.07 1.84
N LYS A 170 10.08 20.60 2.86
CA LYS A 170 10.60 21.65 3.76
C LYS A 170 11.65 21.13 4.76
N ASN A 171 11.65 19.83 5.06
CA ASN A 171 12.62 19.20 5.96
C ASN A 171 13.88 18.72 5.22
N GLU A 172 13.75 18.16 4.01
CA GLU A 172 14.89 17.77 3.16
C GLU A 172 15.81 18.98 2.87
N GLY A 173 15.25 20.18 2.76
CA GLY A 173 16.02 21.42 2.64
C GLY A 173 16.85 21.80 3.88
N LYS A 174 16.42 21.41 5.09
CA LYS A 174 17.13 21.68 6.35
C LYS A 174 18.17 20.62 6.66
N GLU A 175 17.83 19.36 6.45
CA GLU A 175 18.77 18.24 6.67
C GLU A 175 20.00 18.34 5.77
N ASN A 176 19.88 18.89 4.55
CA ASN A 176 21.03 19.20 3.70
C ASN A 176 21.91 20.33 4.27
N GLU A 177 21.34 21.34 4.90
CA GLU A 177 22.08 22.47 5.48
C GLU A 177 22.88 22.00 6.72
N ASP A 178 22.24 21.27 7.64
CA ASP A 178 22.88 20.68 8.82
C ASP A 178 23.90 19.56 8.47
N SER A 179 23.63 18.75 7.46
CA SER A 179 24.58 17.72 6.99
C SER A 179 25.83 18.35 6.36
N SER A 180 25.68 19.46 5.61
CA SER A 180 26.83 20.22 5.11
C SER A 180 27.67 20.85 6.24
N SER A 181 26.99 21.32 7.30
CA SER A 181 27.63 21.92 8.48
C SER A 181 28.45 20.91 9.28
N THR A 182 27.90 19.70 9.49
CA THR A 182 28.62 18.62 10.20
C THR A 182 29.78 18.06 9.39
N ALA A 183 29.65 17.90 8.06
CA ALA A 183 30.76 17.52 7.18
C ALA A 183 31.91 18.54 7.22
N GLY A 184 31.60 19.84 7.13
CA GLY A 184 32.61 20.91 7.22
C GLY A 184 33.27 21.06 8.59
N LEU A 185 32.63 20.59 9.67
CA LEU A 185 33.24 20.53 10.99
C LEU A 185 34.23 19.37 11.12
N LEU A 186 33.96 18.24 10.45
CA LEU A 186 34.77 17.03 10.49
C LEU A 186 36.09 17.19 9.71
N GLU A 187 36.07 17.93 8.60
CA GLU A 187 37.28 18.31 7.84
C GLU A 187 38.19 19.28 8.62
N LYS A 188 37.62 20.07 9.55
CA LYS A 188 38.37 20.98 10.43
C LYS A 188 39.08 20.31 11.62
N LEU A 189 38.78 19.03 11.87
CA LEU A 189 39.34 18.26 12.99
C LEU A 189 40.58 17.44 12.63
N SER A 190 40.95 17.34 11.35
CA SER A 190 42.16 16.63 10.89
C SER A 190 43.37 17.55 10.72
N VAL A 191 43.75 18.29 11.76
CA VAL A 191 44.99 19.10 11.75
C VAL A 191 46.17 18.28 12.28
N SER A 192 47.20 18.21 11.45
CA SER A 192 48.45 17.48 11.61
C SER A 192 49.16 17.64 12.96
N GLU A 193 49.54 16.51 13.57
CA GLU A 193 50.46 16.49 14.71
C GLU A 193 51.92 16.40 14.19
N SER A 194 52.68 17.50 14.30
CA SER A 194 54.09 17.54 13.91
C SER A 194 55.01 17.74 15.12
N LYS A 195 55.43 16.60 15.69
CA LYS A 195 56.78 16.31 16.22
C LYS A 195 57.35 17.21 17.34
N SER A 196 57.61 16.59 18.49
CA SER A 196 58.76 16.92 19.35
C SER A 196 59.59 15.65 19.61
N GLU A 197 60.91 15.80 19.73
CA GLU A 197 61.88 14.70 19.86
C GLU A 197 62.46 14.66 21.28
N GLU A 198 62.54 13.48 21.90
CA GLU A 198 63.74 13.10 22.66
C GLU A 198 63.91 11.56 22.70
N SER A 199 65.11 11.09 22.99
CA SER A 199 65.65 9.79 22.53
C SER A 199 66.10 8.85 23.65
N VAL A 200 65.87 7.53 23.51
CA VAL A 200 66.81 6.51 24.02
C VAL A 200 66.87 5.26 23.11
N LYS A 201 68.10 4.76 22.86
CA LYS A 201 68.50 3.44 22.30
C LYS A 201 68.11 2.28 23.24
N ALA A 202 68.17 0.97 22.93
CA ALA A 202 68.36 0.07 21.74
C ALA A 202 67.85 -1.34 22.22
N GLU A 203 67.58 -2.40 21.43
CA GLU A 203 68.41 -3.13 20.45
C GLU A 203 67.56 -4.03 19.50
N SER A 204 68.20 -4.44 18.40
CA SER A 204 68.15 -5.70 17.60
C SER A 204 67.31 -6.90 18.15
N THR A 205 66.75 -7.87 17.42
CA THR A 205 66.95 -8.48 16.05
C THR A 205 65.79 -9.51 15.84
N GLU A 206 65.45 -10.15 14.71
CA GLU A 206 65.76 -10.09 13.25
C GLU A 206 64.67 -10.92 12.48
N SER A 207 64.44 -10.65 11.18
CA SER A 207 63.79 -11.52 10.15
C SER A 207 62.40 -12.18 10.41
N GLY A 208 61.60 -12.51 9.38
CA GLY A 208 61.90 -12.56 7.95
C GLY A 208 60.67 -12.50 7.04
N LYS A 209 60.93 -12.56 5.73
CA LYS A 209 59.99 -12.33 4.64
C LYS A 209 60.09 -13.47 3.62
N GLU A 210 58.98 -14.13 3.33
CA GLU A 210 58.73 -15.00 2.18
C GLU A 210 57.20 -15.06 2.03
N ALA A 211 56.54 -14.79 0.89
CA ALA A 211 56.76 -15.27 -0.49
C ALA A 211 56.75 -16.80 -0.52
N GLU A 212 55.93 -17.49 -1.31
CA GLU A 212 55.56 -17.22 -2.70
C GLU A 212 54.30 -18.03 -3.11
N SER A 213 53.54 -17.52 -4.08
CA SER A 213 52.96 -18.22 -5.25
C SER A 213 52.08 -19.52 -5.07
N LYS A 214 51.31 -20.01 -6.06
CA LYS A 214 51.13 -19.64 -7.47
C LYS A 214 49.73 -20.09 -7.99
N ALA A 215 49.17 -19.25 -8.86
CA ALA A 215 48.40 -19.51 -10.08
C ALA A 215 47.61 -20.82 -10.33
N GLY A 216 46.45 -20.67 -10.99
CA GLY A 216 45.73 -21.76 -11.68
C GLY A 216 44.43 -21.26 -12.30
N ALA A 217 44.44 -20.85 -13.57
CA ALA A 217 43.28 -20.28 -14.25
C ALA A 217 42.67 -21.24 -15.28
N THR A 218 41.34 -21.40 -15.23
CA THR A 218 40.42 -21.60 -16.39
C THR A 218 40.56 -22.86 -17.28
N PRO A 219 39.57 -23.20 -18.15
CA PRO A 219 38.11 -23.03 -18.05
C PRO A 219 37.31 -24.28 -18.52
N SER A 220 35.97 -24.13 -18.58
CA SER A 220 35.02 -24.80 -19.49
C SER A 220 34.70 -26.30 -19.33
N GLU A 221 33.44 -26.59 -19.01
CA GLU A 221 32.49 -27.22 -19.97
C GLU A 221 31.09 -26.61 -19.78
#